data_AF-A0A6V7IQY9-F1
#
_entry.id   AF-A0A6V7IQY9-F1
#
_cell.length_a   1.000
_cell.length_b   1.000
_cell.length_c   1.000
_cell.angle_alpha   90.00
_cell.angle_beta   90.00
_cell.angle_gamma   90.00
#
_symmetry.space_group_name_H-M   'P 1'
#
loop_
_entity.id
_entity.type
_entity.pdbx_description
1 polymer ?
#
loop_
_entity_poly.entity_id
_entity_poly.type
_entity_poly.pdbx_seq_one_letter_code
_entity_poly.pdbx_strand_id
1 'polypeptide(L)' 'VEDNNRRAWVMPVPRREVERVTISVYYEALCPDSRSFVLRQLEPTFETISEHVIVQFVPYGKAT' A
#
# COMPACT_ATOMS: atom_id res chain seq x y z
N VAL A 1 -26.82 -0.17 45.96
CA VAL A 1 -27.81 -0.45 44.91
C VAL A 1 -27.63 0.62 43.84
N GLU A 2 -26.98 0.18 42.76
CA GLU A 2 -26.84 0.73 41.41
C GLU A 2 -26.31 2.15 41.15
N ASP A 3 -25.06 2.13 40.70
CA ASP A 3 -24.41 3.00 39.72
C ASP A 3 -25.33 3.48 38.59
N ASN A 4 -25.41 4.80 38.36
CA ASN A 4 -25.97 5.29 37.10
C ASN A 4 -25.36 6.62 36.65
N ASN A 5 -24.59 6.52 35.57
CA ASN A 5 -24.58 7.46 34.46
C ASN A 5 -23.78 8.77 34.59
N ARG A 6 -22.45 8.65 34.52
CA ARG A 6 -21.62 9.68 33.87
C ARG A 6 -21.21 9.18 32.50
N ARG A 7 -22.14 9.20 31.54
CA ARG A 7 -21.84 9.03 30.12
C ARG A 7 -21.03 10.23 29.63
N ALA A 8 -19.71 10.13 29.77
CA ALA A 8 -18.78 10.97 29.06
C ALA A 8 -19.01 10.73 27.55
N TRP A 9 -19.40 11.78 26.82
CA TRP A 9 -19.38 11.77 25.36
C TRP A 9 -17.94 11.77 24.90
N VAL A 10 -17.31 10.60 24.93
CA VAL A 10 -16.00 10.39 24.30
C VAL A 10 -16.26 10.40 22.81
N MET A 11 -16.10 11.55 22.17
CA MET A 11 -16.12 11.64 20.72
C MET A 11 -14.90 10.87 20.21
N PRO A 12 -15.07 9.81 19.41
CA PRO A 12 -13.93 9.16 18.79
C PRO A 12 -13.28 10.16 17.85
N VAL A 13 -12.02 10.51 18.10
CA VAL A 13 -11.23 11.31 17.17
C VAL A 13 -11.18 10.52 15.86
N PRO A 14 -11.67 11.06 14.73
CA PRO A 14 -11.58 10.36 13.46
C PRO A 14 -10.10 10.08 13.21
N ARG A 15 -9.75 8.79 13.12
CA ARG A 15 -8.39 8.40 12.75
C ARG A 15 -8.15 8.96 11.36
N ARG A 16 -7.22 9.91 11.25
CA ARG A 16 -6.77 10.44 9.97
C ARG A 16 -6.25 9.24 9.17
N GLU A 17 -6.99 8.85 8.14
CA GLU A 17 -6.53 7.80 7.22
C GLU A 17 -5.26 8.32 6.55
N VAL A 18 -4.18 7.56 6.67
CA VAL A 18 -2.92 7.91 6.01
C VAL A 18 -3.13 7.69 4.53
N GLU A 19 -3.13 8.78 3.77
CA GLU A 19 -3.22 8.73 2.32
C GLU A 19 -2.01 7.96 1.78
N ARG A 20 -2.28 6.82 1.12
CA ARG A 20 -1.24 5.96 0.56
C ARG A 20 -0.94 6.35 -0.88
N VAL A 21 0.34 6.35 -1.23
CA VAL A 21 0.79 6.63 -2.60
C VAL A 21 0.60 5.39 -3.47
N THR A 22 -0.07 5.53 -4.60
CA THR A 22 -0.22 4.43 -5.56
C THR A 22 0.95 4.42 -6.55
N ILE A 23 1.59 3.25 -6.70
CA ILE A 23 2.69 3.00 -7.63
C ILE A 23 2.24 1.93 -8.62
N SER A 24 2.09 2.30 -9.89
CA SER A 24 1.77 1.34 -10.96
C SER A 24 3.03 0.93 -11.71
N VAL A 25 3.35 -0.36 -11.66
CA VAL A 25 4.53 -0.95 -12.28
C VAL A 25 4.13 -1.66 -13.57
N TYR A 26 4.50 -1.06 -14.69
CA TYR A 26 4.29 -1.62 -16.02
C TYR A 26 5.49 -2.51 -16.36
N TYR A 27 5.25 -3.81 -16.56
CA TYR A 27 6.32 -4.78 -16.68
C TYR A 27 6.01 -5.87 -17.70
N GLU A 28 7.06 -6.42 -18.32
CA GLU A 28 6.99 -7.61 -19.17
C GLU A 28 7.58 -8.80 -18.42
N ALA A 29 6.80 -9.87 -18.22
CA ALA A 29 7.21 -10.99 -17.37
C ALA A 29 8.51 -11.67 -17.84
N LEU A 30 8.75 -11.73 -19.15
CA LEU A 30 9.96 -12.33 -19.74
C LEU A 30 11.10 -11.33 -19.94
N CYS A 31 10.87 -10.03 -19.76
CA CYS A 31 11.90 -9.02 -19.91
C CYS A 31 12.90 -9.08 -18.73
N PRO A 32 14.21 -9.26 -18.99
CA PRO A 32 15.21 -9.33 -17.93
C PRO A 32 15.25 -8.09 -17.03
N ASP A 33 15.09 -6.90 -17.62
CA ASP A 33 15.14 -5.63 -16.88
C ASP A 33 13.91 -5.42 -16.00
N SER A 34 12.73 -5.82 -16.47
CA SER A 34 11.50 -5.83 -15.67
C SER A 34 11.66 -6.71 -14.43
N ARG A 35 12.17 -7.95 -14.60
CA ARG A 35 12.43 -8.87 -13.49
C ARG A 35 13.49 -8.32 -12.52
N SER A 36 14.57 -7.75 -13.08
CA SER A 36 15.62 -7.07 -12.32
C SER A 36 15.07 -5.97 -11.42
N PHE A 37 14.24 -5.08 -11.98
CA PHE A 37 13.64 -3.98 -11.25
C PHE A 37 12.79 -4.48 -10.08
N VAL A 38 11.92 -5.46 -10.33
CA VAL A 38 11.03 -6.00 -9.30
C VAL A 38 11.83 -6.59 -8.14
N LEU A 39 12.81 -7.44 -8.42
CA LEU A 39 13.55 -8.17 -7.39
C LEU A 39 14.61 -7.33 -6.68
N ARG A 40 15.31 -6.45 -7.39
CA ARG A 40 16.48 -5.74 -6.84
C ARG A 40 16.19 -4.34 -6.33
N GLN A 41 15.04 -3.77 -6.70
CA GLN A 41 14.71 -2.39 -6.36
C GLN A 41 13.35 -2.30 -5.69
N LEU A 42 12.30 -2.81 -6.34
CA LEU A 42 10.94 -2.64 -5.86
C LEU A 42 10.66 -3.44 -4.58
N GLU A 43 10.99 -4.74 -4.55
CA GLU A 43 10.81 -5.61 -3.39
C GLU A 43 11.49 -5.06 -2.11
N PRO A 44 12.81 -4.79 -2.09
CA PRO A 44 13.45 -4.27 -0.87
C PRO A 44 12.94 -2.88 -0.47
N THR A 45 12.55 -2.04 -1.44
CA THR A 45 11.94 -0.75 -1.13
C THR A 45 10.57 -0.94 -0.48
N PHE A 46 9.75 -1.85 -1.01
CA PHE A 46 8.40 -2.13 -0.51
C PHE A 46 8.42 -2.66 0.92
N GLU A 47 9.40 -3.51 1.28
CA GLU A 47 9.59 -3.95 2.67
C GLU A 47 9.73 -2.78 3.65
N THR A 48 10.32 -1.65 3.21
CA THR A 48 10.55 -0.47 4.05
C THR A 48 9.33 0.47 4.10
N ILE A 49 8.54 0.55 3.02
CA ILE A 49 7.49 1.58 2.87
C ILE A 49 6.07 1.03 2.69
N SER A 50 5.87 -0.28 2.85
CA SER A 50 4.60 -0.98 2.55
C SER A 50 3.36 -0.36 3.22
N GLU A 51 3.47 0.21 4.42
CA GLU A 51 2.36 0.88 5.11
C GLU A 51 1.87 2.15 4.39
N HIS A 52 2.72 2.76 3.56
CA HIS A 52 2.50 4.07 2.94
C HIS A 52 2.20 3.99 1.45
N VAL A 53 2.32 2.81 0.83
CA VAL A 53 2.18 2.65 -0.61
C VAL A 53 1.23 1.52 -1.00
N ILE A 54 0.65 1.65 -2.19
CA ILE A 54 -0.14 0.61 -2.84
C ILE A 54 0.56 0.33 -4.17
N VAL A 55 1.10 -0.87 -4.34
CA VAL A 55 1.76 -1.28 -5.58
C VAL A 55 0.78 -2.06 -6.45
N GLN A 56 0.66 -1.64 -7.71
CA GLN A 56 -0.16 -2.32 -8.72
C GLN A 56 0.75 -2.80 -9.85
N PHE A 57 0.66 -4.08 -10.20
CA PHE A 57 1.40 -4.64 -11.32
C PHE A 57 0.53 -4.66 -12.57
N VAL A 58 0.97 -3.96 -13.61
CA VAL A 58 0.29 -3.91 -14.90
C VAL A 58 1.16 -4.67 -15.91
N PRO A 59 0.73 -5.85 -16.38
CA PRO A 59 1.47 -6.55 -17.42
C PRO A 59 1.42 -5.71 -18.69
N TYR A 60 2.56 -5.15 -19.04
CA TYR A 60 2.79 -4.53 -20.33
C TYR A 60 3.35 -5.62 -21.24
N GLY A 61 2.98 -5.60 -22.50
CA GLY A 61 3.48 -6.58 -23.46
C GLY A 61 3.11 -6.13 -24.85
N LYS A 62 4.11 -6.06 -25.72
CA LYS A 62 3.91 -6.10 -27.17
C LYS A 62 3.23 -7.44 -27.49
N ALA A 63 1.91 -7.45 -27.58
CA ALA A 63 1.21 -8.50 -28.30
C ALA A 63 1.58 -8.32 -29.78
N THR A 64 2.54 -9.09 -30.26
CA THR A 64 2.80 -9.26 -31.70
C THR A 64 2.89 -10.75 -31.97
#